data_AF-A0A816N234-F1
#
_entry.id   AF-A0A816N234-F1
#
_cell.length_a   1.000
_cell.length_b   1.000
_cell.length_c   1.000
_cell.angle_alpha   90.00
_cell.angle_beta   90.00
_cell.angle_gamma   90.00
#
_symmetry.space_group_name_H-M   'P 1'
#
loop_
_entity.id
_entity.type
_entity.pdbx_description
1 polymer ?
#
loop_
_entity_poly.entity_id
_entity_poly.type
_entity_poly.pdbx_seq_one_letter_code
_entity_poly.pdbx_strand_id
1 'polypeptide(L)'
;MGKGYENYMSKKWFHPTNIGNMKRQYMAEQKSANEKLRQQELREQYEREQELFSNKKLMGDEKARLGLSFMYNPPAGMAKQEEPQQQEQELRRADGTLIIKKDEPKFEWQRKYNAPRESWAKNDDKIRDQPFGIEVRNVRCIKCKKWGHVNTDKICPLYGKSRFDNDSNHPITQLTLTQNMPTTNELIEDLHTKGLAMRRGGAEHMMAHRDTNNDDGHNRTKQEELKMELEFLKQLPKQMKSRLHQRLKHLQRHGALKV
;
A
#
# COMPACT_ATOMS: atom_id res chain seq x y z
N MET A 1 4.69 47.15 29.49
CA MET A 1 4.70 46.26 30.68
C MET A 1 6.07 45.62 30.79
N GLY A 2 6.89 46.07 31.74
CA GLY A 2 8.23 45.52 31.96
C GLY A 2 8.15 44.09 32.49
N LYS A 3 9.01 43.21 31.96
CA LYS A 3 9.15 41.83 32.45
C LYS A 3 9.68 41.93 33.89
N GLY A 4 8.91 41.44 34.87
CA GLY A 4 9.21 41.60 36.30
C GLY A 4 10.52 40.93 36.76
N TYR A 5 10.92 41.19 38.01
CA TYR A 5 12.15 40.66 38.63
C TYR A 5 12.30 39.14 38.50
N GLU A 6 11.22 38.38 38.66
CA GLU A 6 11.21 36.92 38.51
C GLU A 6 11.63 36.47 37.09
N ASN A 7 11.22 37.21 36.07
CA ASN A 7 11.62 36.95 34.68
C ASN A 7 13.08 37.31 34.42
N TYR A 8 13.61 38.31 35.14
CA TYR A 8 15.04 38.62 35.10
C TYR A 8 15.87 37.53 35.80
N MET A 9 15.39 37.03 36.95
CA MET A 9 16.08 36.00 37.73
C MET A 9 16.04 34.63 37.06
N SER A 10 14.94 34.23 36.44
CA SER A 10 14.85 32.96 35.71
C SER A 10 15.82 32.86 34.51
N LYS A 11 16.34 33.98 34.00
CA LYS A 11 17.39 33.99 32.97
C LYS A 11 18.80 33.77 33.51
N LYS A 12 19.00 33.91 34.83
CA LYS A 12 20.30 33.70 35.47
C LYS A 12 20.58 32.21 35.58
N TRP A 13 21.83 31.82 35.31
CA TRP A 13 22.26 30.42 35.25
C TRP A 13 22.19 29.68 36.59
N PHE A 14 22.04 30.38 37.72
CA PHE A 14 21.95 29.79 39.06
C PHE A 14 20.51 29.70 39.60
N HIS A 15 19.53 30.36 38.96
CA HIS A 15 18.16 30.36 39.46
C HIS A 15 17.48 29.01 39.16
N PRO A 16 16.71 28.42 40.09
CA PRO A 16 16.12 27.09 39.90
C PRO A 16 15.11 27.06 38.74
N THR A 17 14.35 28.14 38.53
CA THR A 17 13.38 28.26 37.42
C THR A 17 14.03 28.50 36.06
N ASN A 18 15.37 28.59 35.99
CA ASN A 18 16.07 28.61 34.73
C ASN A 18 15.84 27.29 33.98
N ILE A 19 15.42 27.38 32.72
CA ILE A 19 15.14 26.22 31.86
C ILE A 19 16.32 25.25 31.81
N GLY A 20 17.56 25.75 31.81
CA GLY A 20 18.77 24.93 31.86
C GLY A 20 18.93 24.16 33.17
N ASN A 21 18.60 24.76 34.31
CA ASN A 21 18.67 24.10 35.61
C ASN A 21 17.52 23.11 35.81
N MET A 22 16.30 23.50 35.43
CA MET A 22 15.14 22.61 35.44
C MET A 22 15.38 21.36 34.56
N LYS A 23 16.01 21.52 33.38
CA LYS A 23 16.43 20.40 32.55
C LYS A 23 17.48 19.52 33.25
N ARG A 24 18.49 20.11 33.90
CA ARG A 24 19.52 19.35 34.64
C ARG A 24 18.92 18.57 35.81
N GLN A 25 18.04 19.19 36.57
CA GLN A 25 17.32 18.55 37.67
C GLN A 25 16.48 17.38 37.15
N TYR A 26 15.69 17.60 36.11
CA TYR A 26 14.89 16.53 35.50
C TYR A 26 15.75 15.35 35.04
N MET A 27 16.87 15.61 34.35
CA MET A 27 17.78 14.55 33.91
C MET A 27 18.41 13.80 35.10
N ALA A 28 18.74 14.49 36.18
CA ALA A 28 19.27 13.88 37.40
C ALA A 28 18.21 13.01 38.11
N GLU A 29 16.97 13.48 38.19
CA GLU A 29 15.83 12.75 38.75
C GLU A 29 15.53 11.48 37.93
N GLN A 30 15.46 11.60 36.59
CA GLN A 30 15.27 10.46 35.70
C GLN A 30 16.40 9.44 35.82
N LYS A 31 17.66 9.90 35.90
CA LYS A 31 18.81 9.02 36.10
C LYS A 31 18.74 8.29 37.45
N SER A 32 18.41 9.00 38.52
CA SER A 32 18.27 8.40 39.86
C SER A 32 17.10 7.42 39.93
N ALA A 33 15.96 7.73 39.32
CA ALA A 33 14.81 6.84 39.24
C ALA A 33 15.16 5.53 38.52
N ASN A 34 15.87 5.62 37.40
CA ASN A 34 16.33 4.44 36.65
C ASN A 34 17.37 3.63 37.44
N GLU A 35 18.31 4.28 38.12
CA GLU A 35 19.27 3.59 38.97
C GLU A 35 18.60 2.86 40.14
N LYS A 36 17.60 3.48 40.78
CA LYS A 36 16.78 2.84 41.81
C LYS A 36 16.01 1.64 41.27
N LEU A 37 15.39 1.77 40.09
CA LEU A 37 14.71 0.66 39.42
C LEU A 37 15.68 -0.49 39.15
N ARG A 38 16.87 -0.20 38.60
CA ARG A 38 17.90 -1.21 38.33
C ARG A 38 18.40 -1.89 39.61
N GLN A 39 18.56 -1.15 40.70
CA GLN A 39 18.93 -1.71 42.01
C GLN A 39 17.81 -2.57 42.59
N GLN A 40 16.54 -2.18 42.40
CA GLN A 40 15.38 -2.96 42.81
C GLN A 40 15.27 -4.26 42.00
N GLU A 41 15.40 -4.20 40.68
CA GLU A 41 15.41 -5.39 39.81
C GLU A 41 16.53 -6.35 40.19
N LEU A 42 17.73 -5.85 40.48
CA LEU A 42 18.85 -6.66 40.96
C LEU A 42 18.56 -7.30 42.32
N ARG A 43 17.92 -6.57 43.24
CA ARG A 43 17.49 -7.08 44.54
C ARG A 43 16.43 -8.18 44.39
N GLU A 44 15.43 -7.97 43.55
CA GLU A 44 14.36 -8.95 43.28
C GLU A 44 14.92 -10.22 42.61
N GLN A 45 15.91 -10.09 41.72
CA GLN A 45 16.63 -11.24 41.18
C GLN A 45 17.35 -12.02 42.28
N TYR A 46 18.09 -11.33 43.16
CA TYR A 46 18.78 -11.95 44.28
C TYR A 46 17.81 -12.65 45.25
N GLU A 47 16.68 -12.01 45.59
CA GLU A 47 15.65 -12.60 46.45
C GLU A 47 15.05 -13.86 45.82
N ARG A 48 14.71 -13.81 44.52
CA ARG A 48 14.22 -14.98 43.77
C ARG A 48 15.24 -16.12 43.79
N GLU A 49 16.52 -15.83 43.65
CA GLU A 49 17.60 -16.84 43.73
C GLU A 49 17.74 -17.43 45.14
N GLN A 50 17.61 -16.60 46.18
CA GLN A 50 17.62 -17.06 47.57
C GLN A 50 16.41 -17.93 47.90
N GLU A 51 15.22 -17.55 47.46
CA GLU A 51 14.00 -18.36 47.61
C GLU A 51 14.14 -19.69 46.88
N LEU A 52 14.65 -19.70 45.65
CA LEU A 52 14.94 -20.93 44.91
C LEU A 52 15.95 -21.80 45.65
N PHE A 53 17.00 -21.20 46.22
CA PHE A 53 17.99 -21.92 47.01
C PHE A 53 17.39 -22.52 48.29
N SER A 54 16.56 -21.76 49.00
CA SER A 54 15.83 -22.21 50.20
C SER A 54 14.86 -23.35 49.86
N ASN A 55 14.04 -23.20 48.81
CA ASN A 55 13.12 -24.22 48.32
C ASN A 55 13.87 -25.48 47.87
N LYS A 56 15.01 -25.33 47.19
CA LYS A 56 15.87 -26.45 46.78
C LYS A 56 16.50 -27.16 47.97
N LYS A 57 16.82 -26.44 49.05
CA LYS A 57 17.32 -27.04 50.29
C LYS A 57 16.24 -27.89 50.98
N LEU A 58 14.98 -27.49 50.90
CA LEU A 58 13.84 -28.22 51.46
C LEU A 58 13.51 -29.51 50.67
N MET A 59 13.85 -29.58 49.38
CA MET A 59 13.55 -30.69 48.45
C MET A 59 14.41 -31.97 48.61
N GLY A 60 15.29 -32.06 49.61
CA GLY A 60 15.96 -33.32 49.99
C GLY A 60 16.71 -34.05 48.85
N ASP A 61 16.38 -35.34 48.64
CA ASP A 61 17.05 -36.27 47.72
C ASP A 61 16.83 -36.00 46.21
N GLU A 62 15.85 -35.15 45.82
CA GLU A 62 15.71 -34.71 44.41
C GLU A 62 16.79 -33.70 43.97
N LYS A 63 17.74 -33.37 44.86
CA LYS A 63 18.86 -32.43 44.63
C LYS A 63 19.68 -32.72 43.38
N ALA A 64 19.88 -34.00 43.04
CA ALA A 64 20.66 -34.41 41.87
C ALA A 64 19.96 -34.01 40.55
N ARG A 65 18.63 -34.13 40.48
CA ARG A 65 17.83 -33.74 39.30
C ARG A 65 17.84 -32.22 39.10
N LEU A 66 17.72 -31.45 40.19
CA LEU A 66 17.82 -29.99 40.16
C LEU A 66 19.26 -29.47 40.00
N GLY A 67 20.28 -30.29 40.22
CA GLY A 67 21.69 -29.97 39.96
C GLY A 67 21.96 -29.76 38.46
N LEU A 68 21.22 -30.44 37.59
CA LEU A 68 21.25 -30.26 36.14
C LEU A 68 20.41 -29.06 35.65
N SER A 69 19.68 -28.35 36.52
CA SER A 69 18.83 -27.22 36.11
C SER A 69 19.61 -26.06 35.48
N PHE A 70 20.87 -25.85 35.87
CA PHE A 70 21.75 -24.85 35.25
C PHE A 70 22.04 -25.17 33.76
N MET A 71 22.00 -26.45 33.37
CA MET A 71 22.29 -26.90 32.00
C MET A 71 21.08 -26.73 31.06
N TYR A 72 19.85 -26.66 31.60
CA TYR A 72 18.61 -26.55 30.83
C TYR A 72 17.89 -25.21 30.99
N ASN A 73 18.28 -24.37 31.96
CA ASN A 73 17.78 -22.99 32.04
C ASN A 73 18.60 -22.07 31.14
N PRO A 74 17.96 -21.30 30.23
CA PRO A 74 18.67 -20.34 29.41
C PRO A 74 19.33 -19.27 30.30
N PRO A 75 20.57 -18.87 29.98
CA PRO A 75 21.30 -17.86 30.74
C PRO A 75 20.59 -16.50 30.70
N ALA A 76 20.85 -15.67 31.72
CA ALA A 76 20.28 -14.33 31.84
C ALA A 76 20.48 -13.51 30.55
N GLY A 77 19.38 -13.09 29.93
CA GLY A 77 19.38 -12.35 28.66
C GLY A 77 19.00 -13.17 27.43
N MET A 78 18.93 -14.50 27.52
CA MET A 78 18.21 -15.31 26.53
C MET A 78 16.75 -15.46 26.98
N ALA A 79 15.84 -15.06 26.12
CA ALA A 79 14.41 -15.23 26.37
C ALA A 79 14.13 -16.71 26.63
N LYS A 80 13.47 -16.99 27.75
CA LYS A 80 12.77 -18.27 27.92
C LYS A 80 11.88 -18.40 26.69
N GLN A 81 12.00 -19.50 25.94
CA GLN A 81 11.00 -19.81 24.93
C GLN A 81 9.71 -20.15 25.68
N GLU A 82 8.94 -19.12 26.01
CA GLU A 82 7.54 -19.29 26.33
C GLU A 82 6.87 -19.76 25.04
N GLU A 83 6.24 -20.92 25.10
CA GLU A 83 5.55 -21.58 23.98
C GLU A 83 4.80 -20.53 23.12
N PRO A 84 5.20 -20.33 21.85
CA PRO A 84 4.62 -19.29 20.98
C PRO A 84 3.13 -19.48 20.67
N GLN A 85 2.54 -20.61 21.08
CA GLN A 85 1.19 -21.03 20.74
C GLN A 85 0.09 -20.18 21.42
N GLN A 86 0.36 -19.59 22.58
CA GLN A 86 -0.68 -18.87 23.35
C GLN A 86 -0.86 -17.41 22.91
N GLN A 87 0.20 -16.73 22.46
CA GLN A 87 0.11 -15.32 22.01
C GLN A 87 -0.43 -15.15 20.59
N GLU A 88 -0.34 -16.18 19.73
CA GLU A 88 -0.76 -16.08 18.32
C GLU A 88 -2.28 -16.24 18.13
N GLN A 89 -2.97 -16.91 19.05
CA GLN A 89 -4.41 -17.18 18.94
C GLN A 89 -5.32 -16.00 19.31
N GLU A 90 -4.89 -15.06 20.15
CA GLU A 90 -5.77 -13.99 20.65
C GLU A 90 -5.95 -12.79 19.68
N LEU A 91 -5.21 -12.72 18.57
CA LEU A 91 -5.15 -11.53 17.69
C LEU A 91 -5.96 -11.63 16.38
N ARG A 92 -6.91 -12.56 16.27
CA ARG A 92 -7.79 -12.69 15.09
C ARG A 92 -9.21 -12.21 15.43
N ARG A 93 -9.74 -11.24 14.67
CA ARG A 93 -11.18 -10.89 14.72
C ARG A 93 -12.01 -11.93 13.95
N ALA A 94 -13.31 -12.01 14.26
CA ALA A 94 -14.26 -12.98 13.70
C ALA A 94 -14.48 -12.86 12.17
N ASP A 95 -14.05 -11.76 11.54
CA ASP A 95 -14.21 -11.47 10.11
C ASP A 95 -12.97 -11.83 9.26
N GLY A 96 -11.92 -12.42 9.84
CA GLY A 96 -10.73 -12.87 9.11
C GLY A 96 -9.76 -11.76 8.68
N THR A 97 -10.04 -10.50 9.04
CA THR A 97 -9.13 -9.37 8.79
C THR A 97 -7.98 -9.38 9.81
N LEU A 98 -6.73 -9.39 9.31
CA LEU A 98 -5.51 -9.36 10.12
C LEU A 98 -5.51 -8.10 11.01
N ILE A 99 -5.53 -8.27 12.34
CA ILE A 99 -5.23 -7.17 13.26
C ILE A 99 -3.76 -6.81 13.01
N ILE A 100 -3.53 -5.64 12.42
CA ILE A 100 -2.20 -5.05 12.29
C ILE A 100 -1.59 -5.10 13.69
N LYS A 101 -0.54 -5.91 13.87
CA LYS A 101 0.26 -5.91 15.11
C LYS A 101 0.51 -4.46 15.49
N LYS A 102 0.27 -4.13 16.76
CA LYS A 102 0.23 -2.75 17.28
C LYS A 102 1.47 -1.91 16.93
N ASP A 103 2.54 -2.52 16.45
CA ASP A 103 3.81 -1.87 16.18
C ASP A 103 4.38 -2.21 14.79
N GLU A 104 3.56 -2.26 13.73
CA GLU A 104 4.14 -2.13 12.39
C GLU A 104 4.44 -0.65 12.09
N PRO A 105 5.72 -0.23 12.10
CA PRO A 105 6.10 1.14 11.82
C PRO A 105 5.56 1.59 10.46
N LYS A 106 4.82 2.70 10.54
CA LYS A 106 4.09 3.34 9.45
C LYS A 106 5.03 3.86 8.37
N PHE A 107 6.22 4.31 8.77
CA PHE A 107 7.26 4.80 7.87
C PHE A 107 8.51 3.92 7.90
N GLU A 108 9.21 3.80 6.76
CA GLU A 108 10.40 2.95 6.64
C GLU A 108 11.54 3.39 7.56
N TRP A 109 11.69 4.69 7.80
CA TRP A 109 12.73 5.22 8.69
C TRP A 109 12.46 4.89 10.16
N GLN A 110 11.20 4.64 10.56
CA GLN A 110 10.85 4.17 11.90
C GLN A 110 11.33 2.74 12.16
N ARG A 111 11.62 1.95 11.10
CA ARG A 111 12.15 0.58 11.23
C ARG A 111 13.66 0.53 11.47
N LYS A 112 14.39 1.50 10.91
CA LYS A 112 15.83 1.36 10.68
C LYS A 112 16.69 2.22 11.59
N TYR A 113 16.17 3.32 12.13
CA TYR A 113 16.97 4.29 12.87
C TYR A 113 16.23 4.81 14.11
N ASN A 114 16.23 4.03 15.19
CA ASN A 114 16.11 4.66 16.51
C ASN A 114 17.42 5.41 16.75
N ALA A 115 17.35 6.72 17.01
CA ALA A 115 18.56 7.47 17.33
C ALA A 115 19.24 6.84 18.55
N PRO A 116 20.58 6.88 18.67
CA PRO A 116 21.25 6.52 19.91
C PRO A 116 20.65 7.33 21.06
N ARG A 117 19.85 6.66 21.89
CA ARG A 117 19.20 7.27 23.06
C ARG A 117 20.04 6.98 24.29
N GLU A 118 20.01 7.93 25.22
CA GLU A 118 20.45 7.71 26.59
C GLU A 118 19.69 6.51 27.21
N SER A 119 20.32 5.80 28.15
CA SER A 119 19.78 4.56 28.73
C SER A 119 18.38 4.71 29.35
N TRP A 120 18.02 5.91 29.79
CA TRP A 120 16.73 6.22 30.39
C TRP A 120 15.60 6.42 29.36
N ALA A 121 15.89 6.62 28.08
CA ALA A 121 14.90 6.85 27.02
C ALA A 121 14.86 5.72 25.98
N LYS A 122 15.70 4.69 26.13
CA LYS A 122 15.95 3.67 25.09
C LYS A 122 14.74 2.78 24.79
N ASN A 123 13.85 2.59 25.77
CA ASN A 123 12.71 1.67 25.69
C ASN A 123 11.35 2.40 25.78
N ASP A 124 11.34 3.73 25.69
CA ASP A 124 10.10 4.49 25.76
C ASP A 124 9.43 4.60 24.37
N ASP A 125 8.44 3.74 24.10
CA ASP A 125 7.67 3.72 22.85
C ASP A 125 6.84 4.98 22.58
N LYS A 126 6.67 5.83 23.59
CA LYS A 126 6.05 7.15 23.46
C LYS A 126 6.95 8.14 22.73
N ILE A 127 8.27 7.93 22.74
CA ILE A 127 9.23 8.84 22.13
C ILE A 127 9.43 8.44 20.66
N ARG A 128 8.81 9.19 19.77
CA ARG A 128 8.98 9.04 18.32
C ARG A 128 10.03 10.03 17.83
N ASP A 129 11.18 9.53 17.38
CA ASP A 129 12.18 10.38 16.72
C ASP A 129 11.66 10.87 15.38
N GLN A 130 11.93 12.12 15.02
CA GLN A 130 11.73 12.60 13.66
C GLN A 130 13.13 12.78 13.03
N PRO A 131 13.49 11.99 12.01
CA PRO A 131 14.77 12.16 11.34
C PRO A 131 14.80 13.51 10.61
N PHE A 132 15.93 14.19 10.69
CA PHE A 132 16.15 15.44 9.98
C PHE A 132 16.05 15.24 8.46
N GLY A 133 15.43 16.20 7.76
CA GLY A 133 15.38 16.22 6.29
C GLY A 133 14.33 15.32 5.63
N ILE A 134 13.55 14.54 6.40
CA ILE A 134 12.41 13.77 5.87
C ILE A 134 11.11 14.44 6.34
N GLU A 135 10.36 14.99 5.39
CA GLU A 135 9.03 15.52 5.66
C GLU A 135 8.05 14.36 5.94
N VAL A 136 7.49 14.33 7.15
CA VAL A 136 6.57 13.26 7.56
C VAL A 136 5.15 13.63 7.10
N ARG A 137 4.77 13.12 5.92
CA ARG A 137 3.41 13.30 5.39
C ARG A 137 2.53 12.08 5.64
N ASN A 138 1.33 12.29 6.16
CA ASN A 138 0.38 11.23 6.49
C ASN A 138 -0.43 10.75 5.27
N VAL A 139 0.24 10.50 4.14
CA VAL A 139 -0.39 10.08 2.89
C VAL A 139 0.25 8.78 2.40
N ARG A 140 -0.58 7.83 1.96
CA ARG A 140 -0.13 6.57 1.35
C ARG A 140 -0.16 6.71 -0.17
N CYS A 141 0.95 6.43 -0.83
CA CYS A 141 1.02 6.45 -2.29
C CYS A 141 0.18 5.31 -2.88
N ILE A 142 -0.65 5.62 -3.87
CA ILE A 142 -1.54 4.63 -4.52
C ILE A 142 -0.73 3.62 -5.37
N LYS A 143 0.41 4.03 -5.97
CA LYS A 143 1.25 3.13 -6.79
C LYS A 143 2.09 2.18 -5.94
N CYS A 144 2.93 2.70 -5.04
CA CYS A 144 3.89 1.89 -4.28
C CYS A 144 3.37 1.46 -2.88
N LYS A 145 2.18 1.92 -2.47
CA LYS A 145 1.56 1.63 -1.15
C LYS A 145 2.38 2.03 0.08
N LYS A 146 3.52 2.73 -0.09
CA LYS A 146 4.34 3.28 0.99
C LYS A 146 3.74 4.58 1.52
N TRP A 147 3.93 4.85 2.82
CA TRP A 147 3.53 6.12 3.45
C TRP A 147 4.62 7.19 3.27
N GLY A 148 4.22 8.46 3.22
CA GLY A 148 5.14 9.62 3.21
C GLY A 148 5.17 10.42 1.91
N HIS A 149 4.47 9.99 0.85
CA HIS A 149 4.41 10.72 -0.42
C HIS A 149 3.15 10.40 -1.24
N VAL A 150 2.86 11.24 -2.23
CA VAL A 150 1.82 11.07 -3.25
C VAL A 150 2.45 10.52 -4.53
N ASN A 151 1.64 9.88 -5.38
CA ASN A 151 2.08 9.36 -6.68
C ASN A 151 2.81 10.40 -7.57
N THR A 152 2.46 11.68 -7.44
CA THR A 152 3.04 12.81 -8.19
C THR A 152 4.36 13.31 -7.62
N ASP A 153 4.83 12.78 -6.50
CA ASP A 153 6.06 13.24 -5.87
C ASP A 153 7.28 12.50 -6.42
N LYS A 154 8.38 13.22 -6.64
CA LYS A 154 9.69 12.68 -7.06
C LYS A 154 10.31 11.68 -6.06
N ILE A 155 9.77 11.63 -4.84
CA ILE A 155 10.18 10.72 -3.76
C ILE A 155 9.63 9.30 -4.02
N CYS A 156 8.60 9.15 -4.87
CA CYS A 156 8.03 7.86 -5.19
C CYS A 156 9.03 7.02 -6.02
N PRO A 157 9.34 5.78 -5.63
CA PRO A 157 10.19 4.89 -6.44
C PRO A 157 9.58 4.56 -7.81
N LEU A 158 8.26 4.76 -7.95
CA LEU A 158 7.49 4.58 -9.18
C LEU A 158 7.09 5.93 -9.81
N TYR A 159 7.81 7.01 -9.51
CA TYR A 159 7.60 8.31 -10.13
C TYR A 159 7.84 8.20 -11.65
N GLY A 160 6.92 8.73 -12.45
CA GLY A 160 6.95 8.64 -13.91
C GLY A 160 6.60 7.27 -14.52
N LYS A 161 6.54 6.19 -13.73
CA LYS A 161 6.16 4.85 -14.22
C LYS A 161 4.65 4.63 -14.12
N SER A 162 4.04 3.98 -15.11
CA SER A 162 2.62 3.63 -15.04
C SER A 162 2.40 2.47 -14.05
N ARG A 163 1.15 2.24 -13.62
CA ARG A 163 0.83 1.10 -12.74
C ARG A 163 1.11 -0.26 -13.41
N PHE A 164 1.16 -0.28 -14.74
CA PHE A 164 1.22 -1.50 -15.55
C PHE A 164 2.65 -1.96 -15.90
N ASP A 165 3.67 -1.15 -15.61
CA ASP A 165 5.07 -1.48 -15.95
C ASP A 165 5.74 -2.44 -14.95
N ASN A 166 5.07 -2.82 -13.85
CA ASN A 166 5.68 -3.61 -12.77
C ASN A 166 5.46 -5.12 -12.84
N ASP A 167 4.75 -5.65 -13.85
CA ASP A 167 4.68 -7.11 -14.09
C ASP A 167 5.89 -7.60 -14.92
N SER A 168 7.09 -7.10 -14.60
CA SER A 168 8.35 -7.53 -15.21
C SER A 168 8.91 -8.78 -14.52
N ASN A 169 8.10 -9.84 -14.42
CA ASN A 169 8.60 -11.22 -14.36
C ASN A 169 8.52 -11.91 -15.73
N HIS A 170 8.21 -11.17 -16.80
CA HIS A 170 8.46 -11.59 -18.17
C HIS A 170 9.72 -10.87 -18.68
N PRO A 171 10.77 -11.58 -19.15
CA PRO A 171 11.86 -10.94 -19.84
C PRO A 171 11.30 -10.38 -21.17
N ILE A 172 11.00 -9.08 -21.18
CA ILE A 172 10.70 -8.36 -22.42
C ILE A 172 12.03 -8.20 -23.14
N THR A 173 12.27 -9.10 -24.10
CA THR A 173 13.13 -8.85 -25.25
C THR A 173 12.83 -7.45 -25.77
N GLN A 174 13.87 -6.65 -25.95
CA GLN A 174 13.81 -5.35 -26.60
C GLN A 174 13.21 -5.52 -28.01
N LEU A 175 11.89 -5.36 -28.13
CA LEU A 175 11.20 -5.32 -29.41
C LEU A 175 10.93 -3.85 -29.73
N THR A 176 11.85 -3.32 -30.53
CA THR A 176 11.61 -2.42 -31.66
C THR A 176 10.24 -1.74 -31.68
N LEU A 177 10.25 -0.43 -31.42
CA LEU A 177 9.11 0.49 -31.47
C LEU A 177 8.53 0.70 -32.88
N THR A 178 8.78 -0.18 -33.83
CA THR A 178 8.29 -0.07 -35.20
C THR A 178 8.21 -1.45 -35.81
N GLN A 179 7.05 -1.79 -36.36
CA GLN A 179 6.71 -3.01 -37.12
C GLN A 179 5.98 -4.08 -36.29
N ASN A 180 4.70 -4.29 -36.65
CA ASN A 180 3.79 -5.36 -36.25
C ASN A 180 2.98 -5.11 -34.97
N MET A 181 2.05 -4.15 -35.04
CA MET A 181 0.81 -4.26 -34.28
C MET A 181 0.07 -5.51 -34.79
N PRO A 182 -0.27 -6.50 -33.96
CA PRO A 182 -1.08 -7.63 -34.42
C PRO A 182 -2.39 -7.07 -34.94
N THR A 183 -2.76 -7.52 -36.14
CA THR A 183 -4.00 -7.05 -36.76
C THR A 183 -5.17 -7.44 -35.85
N THR A 184 -6.28 -6.68 -35.91
CA THR A 184 -7.44 -6.91 -35.04
C THR A 184 -7.94 -8.36 -35.10
N ASN A 185 -7.71 -9.04 -36.22
CA ASN A 185 -8.11 -10.42 -36.43
C ASN A 185 -7.21 -11.42 -35.69
N GLU A 186 -5.90 -11.20 -35.68
CA GLU A 186 -4.94 -12.05 -34.93
C GLU A 186 -5.20 -11.99 -33.42
N LEU A 187 -5.53 -10.80 -32.90
CA LEU A 187 -5.88 -10.65 -31.48
C LEU A 187 -7.19 -11.37 -31.11
N ILE A 188 -8.17 -11.39 -32.02
CA ILE A 188 -9.44 -12.10 -31.83
C ILE A 188 -9.21 -13.61 -31.83
N GLU A 189 -8.37 -14.12 -32.72
CA GLU A 189 -7.98 -15.54 -32.74
C GLU A 189 -7.24 -15.93 -31.45
N ASP A 190 -6.35 -15.08 -30.95
CA ASP A 190 -5.58 -15.35 -29.73
C ASP A 190 -6.45 -15.34 -28.45
N LEU A 191 -7.53 -14.56 -28.43
CA LEU A 191 -8.54 -14.61 -27.37
C LEU A 191 -9.42 -15.86 -27.47
N HIS A 192 -9.68 -16.33 -28.70
CA HIS A 192 -10.38 -17.59 -28.95
C HIS A 192 -9.58 -18.81 -28.49
N THR A 193 -8.28 -18.86 -28.79
CA THR A 193 -7.40 -19.97 -28.38
C THR A 193 -7.24 -20.04 -26.86
N LYS A 194 -7.22 -18.90 -26.18
CA LYS A 194 -7.12 -18.81 -24.71
C LYS A 194 -8.45 -19.01 -23.97
N GLY A 195 -9.54 -19.32 -24.70
CA GLY A 195 -10.87 -19.57 -24.10
C GLY A 195 -11.57 -18.31 -23.57
N LEU A 196 -11.08 -17.12 -23.92
CA LEU A 196 -11.63 -15.81 -23.55
C LEU A 196 -12.47 -15.19 -24.69
N ALA A 197 -12.88 -15.98 -25.67
CA ALA A 197 -13.75 -15.54 -26.76
C ALA A 197 -15.05 -14.93 -26.24
N MET A 198 -15.38 -13.72 -26.71
CA MET A 198 -16.69 -13.13 -26.44
C MET A 198 -17.79 -13.94 -27.14
N ARG A 199 -18.87 -14.25 -26.43
CA ARG A 199 -20.04 -14.91 -27.00
C ARG A 199 -20.65 -14.02 -28.09
N ARG A 200 -20.96 -14.59 -29.26
CA ARG A 200 -21.36 -13.88 -30.50
C ARG A 200 -22.37 -12.75 -30.29
N GLY A 201 -23.41 -12.97 -29.47
CA GLY A 201 -24.42 -11.94 -29.19
C GLY A 201 -23.93 -10.74 -28.37
N GLY A 202 -22.87 -10.89 -27.56
CA GLY A 202 -22.26 -9.80 -26.81
C GLY A 202 -21.32 -8.92 -27.64
N ALA A 203 -20.70 -9.49 -28.68
CA ALA A 203 -19.82 -8.75 -29.59
C ALA A 203 -20.62 -7.81 -30.51
N GLU A 204 -21.77 -8.26 -31.04
CA GLU A 204 -22.67 -7.42 -31.84
C GLU A 204 -23.21 -6.22 -31.04
N HIS A 205 -23.54 -6.42 -29.76
CA HIS A 205 -24.04 -5.35 -28.92
C HIS A 205 -22.97 -4.28 -28.66
N MET A 206 -21.70 -4.67 -28.45
CA MET A 206 -20.60 -3.73 -28.23
C MET A 206 -20.20 -2.94 -29.49
N MET A 207 -20.30 -3.53 -30.68
CA MET A 207 -20.03 -2.83 -31.95
C MET A 207 -21.11 -1.79 -32.25
N ALA A 208 -22.37 -2.06 -31.92
CA ALA A 208 -23.47 -1.11 -32.11
C ALA A 208 -23.42 0.11 -31.18
N HIS A 209 -22.77 -0.02 -30.01
CA HIS A 209 -22.63 1.07 -29.02
C HIS A 209 -21.30 1.84 -29.12
N ARG A 210 -20.43 1.51 -30.08
CA ARG A 210 -19.15 2.22 -30.25
C ARG A 210 -19.27 3.51 -31.06
N ASP A 211 -20.38 3.70 -31.78
CA ASP A 211 -20.63 4.88 -32.61
C ASP A 211 -21.41 6.01 -31.89
N THR A 212 -21.69 5.88 -30.59
CA THR A 212 -22.52 6.88 -29.84
C THR A 212 -21.73 7.77 -28.87
N ASN A 213 -20.39 7.70 -28.84
CA ASN A 213 -19.56 8.51 -27.94
C ASN A 213 -18.62 9.51 -28.66
N ASN A 214 -18.94 9.88 -29.90
CA ASN A 214 -18.42 11.10 -30.52
C ASN A 214 -19.60 12.03 -30.83
N ASP A 215 -19.80 12.98 -29.93
CA ASP A 215 -20.67 14.14 -30.09
C ASP A 215 -20.05 15.07 -31.14
N ASP A 216 -20.41 14.86 -32.41
CA ASP A 216 -20.26 15.81 -33.52
C ASP A 216 -21.00 15.24 -34.74
N GLY A 217 -22.31 15.48 -34.88
CA GLY A 217 -23.01 14.84 -35.99
C GLY A 217 -24.50 15.11 -36.18
N HIS A 218 -24.99 16.33 -35.95
CA HIS A 218 -26.30 16.74 -36.45
C HIS A 218 -26.16 17.89 -37.44
N ASN A 219 -25.78 17.56 -38.68
CA ASN A 219 -26.19 18.22 -39.93
C ASN A 219 -25.50 17.54 -41.13
N ARG A 220 -25.89 16.31 -41.48
CA ARG A 220 -25.55 15.77 -42.81
C ARG A 220 -26.46 16.46 -43.81
N THR A 221 -25.88 17.15 -44.78
CA THR A 221 -26.71 17.88 -45.74
C THR A 221 -27.42 16.86 -46.61
N LYS A 222 -28.70 17.08 -46.94
CA LYS A 222 -29.50 16.17 -47.80
C LYS A 222 -28.80 15.86 -49.14
N GLN A 223 -27.88 16.73 -49.57
CA GLN A 223 -27.03 16.53 -50.75
C GLN A 223 -25.98 15.42 -50.58
N GLU A 224 -25.43 15.23 -49.37
CA GLU A 224 -24.46 14.18 -49.09
C GLU A 224 -25.12 12.81 -49.01
N GLU A 225 -26.33 12.74 -48.45
CA GLU A 225 -27.14 11.51 -48.45
C GLU A 225 -27.48 11.07 -49.87
N LEU A 226 -27.95 11.99 -50.71
CA LEU A 226 -28.22 11.71 -52.13
C LEU A 226 -26.95 11.27 -52.89
N LYS A 227 -25.78 11.83 -52.58
CA LYS A 227 -24.51 11.42 -53.20
C LYS A 227 -24.14 9.99 -52.84
N MET A 228 -24.29 9.60 -51.57
CA MET A 228 -24.03 8.23 -51.12
C MET A 228 -25.03 7.24 -51.72
N GLU A 229 -26.32 7.60 -51.81
CA GLU A 229 -27.32 6.76 -52.46
C GLU A 229 -27.01 6.54 -53.96
N LEU A 230 -26.54 7.58 -54.65
CA LEU A 230 -26.09 7.48 -56.04
C LEU A 230 -24.84 6.61 -56.19
N GLU A 231 -23.88 6.71 -55.27
CA GLU A 231 -22.70 5.83 -55.26
C GLU A 231 -23.07 4.38 -55.00
N PHE A 232 -23.98 4.13 -54.05
CA PHE A 232 -24.53 2.80 -53.79
C PHE A 232 -25.23 2.22 -55.03
N LEU A 233 -26.12 3.01 -55.67
CA LEU A 233 -26.77 2.61 -56.91
C LEU A 233 -25.76 2.34 -58.03
N LYS A 234 -24.61 3.03 -58.09
CA LYS A 234 -23.53 2.74 -59.05
C LYS A 234 -22.81 1.43 -58.73
N GLN A 235 -22.59 1.10 -57.46
CA GLN A 235 -21.88 -0.12 -57.04
C GLN A 235 -22.71 -1.40 -57.22
N LEU A 236 -24.05 -1.32 -57.32
CA LEU A 236 -24.90 -2.50 -57.50
C LEU A 236 -24.61 -3.29 -58.80
N PRO A 237 -24.62 -4.64 -58.75
CA PRO A 237 -24.42 -5.49 -59.92
C PRO A 237 -25.57 -5.36 -60.94
N LYS A 238 -25.28 -5.57 -62.22
CA LYS A 238 -26.22 -5.35 -63.35
C LYS A 238 -27.54 -6.10 -63.19
N GLN A 239 -27.52 -7.32 -62.63
CA GLN A 239 -28.73 -8.12 -62.42
C GLN A 239 -29.67 -7.49 -61.39
N MET A 240 -29.14 -6.95 -60.30
CA MET A 240 -29.94 -6.29 -59.26
C MET A 240 -30.48 -4.94 -59.74
N LYS A 241 -29.69 -4.19 -60.53
CA LYS A 241 -30.17 -2.97 -61.21
C LYS A 241 -31.35 -3.25 -62.15
N SER A 242 -31.29 -4.33 -62.93
CA SER A 242 -32.38 -4.73 -63.84
C SER A 242 -33.65 -5.08 -63.08
N ARG A 243 -33.55 -5.86 -61.99
CA ARG A 243 -34.69 -6.19 -61.13
C ARG A 243 -35.29 -4.96 -60.46
N LEU A 244 -34.45 -4.06 -59.95
CA LEU A 244 -34.88 -2.78 -59.36
C LEU A 244 -35.62 -1.94 -60.40
N HIS A 245 -35.10 -1.86 -61.62
CA HIS A 245 -35.72 -1.12 -62.71
C HIS A 245 -37.08 -1.72 -63.15
N GLN A 246 -37.21 -3.06 -63.19
CA GLN A 246 -38.50 -3.71 -63.42
C GLN A 246 -39.51 -3.42 -62.30
N ARG A 247 -39.07 -3.45 -61.04
CA ARG A 247 -39.90 -3.13 -59.86
C ARG A 247 -40.40 -1.68 -59.91
N LEU A 248 -39.52 -0.74 -60.25
CA LEU A 248 -39.88 0.69 -60.41
C LEU A 248 -40.86 0.90 -61.58
N LYS A 249 -40.64 0.25 -62.73
CA LYS A 249 -41.59 0.29 -63.86
C LYS A 249 -42.97 -0.27 -63.50
N HIS A 250 -43.01 -1.34 -62.71
CA HIS A 250 -44.26 -1.90 -62.22
C HIS A 250 -44.98 -0.93 -61.29
N LEU A 251 -44.27 -0.32 -60.33
CA LEU A 251 -44.85 0.66 -59.40
C LEU A 251 -45.34 1.94 -60.10
N GLN A 252 -44.66 2.39 -61.16
CA GLN A 252 -45.08 3.53 -61.97
C GLN A 252 -46.36 3.23 -62.78
N ARG A 253 -46.50 2.01 -63.32
CA ARG A 253 -47.72 1.58 -64.04
C ARG A 253 -48.94 1.43 -63.13
N HIS A 254 -48.72 1.06 -61.88
CA HIS A 254 -49.78 0.92 -60.87
C HIS A 254 -50.04 2.20 -60.05
N GLY A 255 -49.49 3.35 -60.49
CA GLY A 255 -49.78 4.68 -59.92
C GLY A 255 -49.21 4.93 -58.51
N ALA A 256 -48.41 4.00 -57.97
CA ALA A 256 -47.82 4.08 -56.63
C ALA A 256 -46.54 4.94 -56.58
N LEU A 257 -45.99 5.29 -57.74
CA LEU A 257 -44.94 6.29 -57.88
C LEU A 257 -45.43 7.39 -58.83
N LYS A 258 -45.76 8.56 -58.28
CA LYS A 258 -45.85 9.81 -59.05
C LYS A 258 -44.42 10.28 -59.30
N VAL A 259 -44.05 10.39 -60.58
CA VAL A 259 -42.83 11.10 -60.98
C VAL A 259 -43.12 12.59 -60.94
#